data_AF-T1EXZ6-F1
#
_entry.id   AF-T1EXZ6-F1
#
_cell.length_a   1.000
_cell.length_b   1.000
_cell.length_c   1.000
_cell.angle_alpha   90.00
_cell.angle_beta   90.00
_cell.angle_gamma   90.00
#
_symmetry.space_group_name_H-M   'P 1'
#
loop_
_entity.id
_entity.type
_entity.pdbx_description
1 polymer ?
#
loop_
_entity_poly.entity_id
_entity_poly.type
_entity_poly.pdbx_seq_one_letter_code
_entity_poly.pdbx_strand_id
1 'polypeptide(L)'
;MTRALYGRMARGTCVHTDFGYVGCFKDVLFLMERRQCIVGVPDREMSSLKPCNQDLKLYLEAGYRCMKVHQATKKCDSQTSLNKLSHYQQQQQQQQQQHHYNKQLNNDNDNNYINSNNNDDSNKMKNNKISLLPNEIQVTNTAGYLPSILTAESGCGSHEHPWIIRALPGQKVRLKLIDFSMKGTENGGEGGGGSDQKMYLTNCSVCAIVRDALMQTGTSLCRNYSRNSHVYTSLSHVIKLRIIIGRENDVTPQFVFIYEGRQEECF
;
A
#
# COMPACT_ATOMS: atom_id res chain seq x y z
N MET A 1 -6.86 1.12 13.11
CA MET A 1 -7.15 0.48 14.42
C MET A 1 -6.24 1.12 15.46
N THR A 2 -6.57 1.07 16.74
CA THR A 2 -5.78 1.69 17.83
C THR A 2 -5.38 0.70 18.93
N ARG A 3 -6.10 -0.42 19.04
CA ARG A 3 -5.89 -1.48 20.03
C ARG A 3 -6.36 -2.79 19.43
N ALA A 4 -5.66 -3.90 19.69
CA ALA A 4 -6.18 -5.24 19.45
C ALA A 4 -5.64 -6.22 20.51
N LEU A 5 -6.52 -6.79 21.32
CA LEU A 5 -6.18 -7.75 22.37
C LEU A 5 -6.84 -9.10 22.07
N TYR A 6 -6.07 -10.17 22.05
CA TYR A 6 -6.56 -11.54 21.85
C TYR A 6 -6.39 -12.34 23.13
N GLY A 7 -7.48 -12.86 23.67
CA GLY A 7 -7.46 -13.53 24.97
C GLY A 7 -8.84 -13.77 25.54
N ARG A 8 -8.97 -13.70 26.86
CA ARG A 8 -10.25 -13.82 27.56
C ARG A 8 -10.82 -12.44 27.82
N MET A 9 -12.14 -12.34 27.74
CA MET A 9 -12.82 -11.11 28.16
C MET A 9 -12.42 -10.78 29.59
N ALA A 10 -12.13 -9.52 29.84
CA ALA A 10 -11.97 -9.01 31.20
C ALA A 10 -13.31 -9.10 31.95
N ARG A 11 -13.24 -9.00 33.27
CA ARG A 11 -14.45 -8.93 34.12
C ARG A 11 -15.25 -7.70 33.72
N GLY A 12 -16.57 -7.84 33.59
CA GLY A 12 -17.44 -6.79 33.07
C GLY A 12 -18.91 -7.11 33.25
N THR A 13 -19.78 -6.48 32.46
CA THR A 13 -21.23 -6.69 32.52
C THR A 13 -21.66 -8.10 32.15
N CYS A 14 -20.89 -8.84 31.35
CA CYS A 14 -21.22 -10.21 30.93
C CYS A 14 -20.41 -11.30 31.66
N VAL A 15 -19.35 -10.92 32.37
CA VAL A 15 -18.44 -11.86 33.07
C VAL A 15 -18.37 -11.43 34.53
N HIS A 16 -19.20 -12.06 35.36
CA HIS A 16 -19.33 -11.69 36.78
C HIS A 16 -18.38 -12.47 37.70
N THR A 17 -18.05 -13.71 37.32
CA THR A 17 -17.25 -14.65 38.12
C THR A 17 -15.85 -14.79 37.52
N ASP A 18 -14.83 -14.62 38.35
CA ASP A 18 -13.44 -14.88 37.96
C ASP A 18 -13.08 -16.32 38.36
N PHE A 19 -12.84 -17.17 37.37
CA PHE A 19 -12.37 -18.55 37.56
C PHE A 19 -10.84 -18.63 37.72
N GLY A 20 -10.16 -17.53 38.07
CA GLY A 20 -8.71 -17.45 38.27
C GLY A 20 -7.91 -17.22 36.99
N TYR A 21 -8.59 -17.03 35.85
CA TYR A 21 -7.96 -16.87 34.54
C TYR A 21 -8.62 -15.75 33.70
N VAL A 22 -9.50 -14.94 34.28
CA VAL A 22 -10.16 -13.84 33.55
C VAL A 22 -9.14 -12.70 33.33
N GLY A 23 -9.11 -12.13 32.13
CA GLY A 23 -8.22 -11.01 31.81
C GLY A 23 -6.81 -11.36 31.33
N CYS A 24 -6.48 -12.62 31.05
CA CYS A 24 -5.27 -12.91 30.25
C CYS A 24 -5.52 -12.57 28.78
N PHE A 25 -4.54 -11.91 28.15
CA PHE A 25 -4.58 -11.54 26.74
C PHE A 25 -3.17 -11.32 26.19
N LYS A 26 -3.05 -11.29 24.87
CA LYS A 26 -1.88 -10.84 24.14
C LYS A 26 -2.26 -9.68 23.22
N ASP A 27 -1.38 -8.70 23.12
CA ASP A 27 -1.50 -7.67 22.09
C ASP A 27 -1.24 -8.29 20.72
N VAL A 28 -2.21 -8.14 19.82
CA VAL A 28 -2.18 -8.66 18.46
C VAL A 28 -2.36 -7.55 17.43
N LEU A 29 -2.11 -6.29 17.80
CA LEU A 29 -2.25 -5.15 16.89
C LEU A 29 -1.43 -5.35 15.61
N PHE A 30 -0.22 -5.89 15.73
CA PHE A 30 0.65 -6.21 14.59
C PHE A 30 0.05 -7.25 13.61
N LEU A 31 -0.77 -8.19 14.12
CA LEU A 31 -1.49 -9.15 13.28
C LEU A 31 -2.69 -8.50 12.59
N MET A 32 -3.31 -7.50 13.24
CA MET A 32 -4.47 -6.76 12.72
C MET A 32 -4.10 -5.64 11.75
N GLU A 33 -2.85 -5.19 11.75
CA GLU A 33 -2.32 -4.23 10.78
C GLU A 33 -2.00 -4.86 9.40
N ARG A 34 -2.29 -6.16 9.23
CA ARG A 34 -2.15 -6.86 7.95
C ARG A 34 -3.21 -6.42 6.93
N ARG A 35 -2.90 -6.64 5.65
CA ARG A 35 -3.62 -6.09 4.48
C ARG A 35 -5.03 -6.66 4.20
N GLN A 36 -5.63 -7.42 5.11
CA GLN A 36 -6.96 -8.00 4.92
C GLN A 36 -7.98 -7.29 5.80
N CYS A 37 -9.08 -6.81 5.21
CA CYS A 37 -10.15 -6.11 5.92
C CYS A 37 -11.08 -7.06 6.72
N ILE A 38 -10.89 -8.37 6.56
CA ILE A 38 -11.70 -9.40 7.21
C ILE A 38 -10.76 -10.24 8.08
N VAL A 39 -11.14 -10.42 9.33
CA VAL A 39 -10.38 -11.20 10.31
C VAL A 39 -11.31 -12.28 10.87
N GLY A 40 -10.95 -13.54 10.67
CA GLY A 40 -11.63 -14.68 11.30
C GLY A 40 -11.15 -14.86 12.73
N VAL A 41 -12.06 -15.19 13.65
CA VAL A 41 -11.71 -15.51 15.04
C VAL A 41 -12.27 -16.90 15.39
N PRO A 42 -11.42 -17.89 15.71
CA PRO A 42 -9.96 -17.81 15.83
C PRO A 42 -9.23 -17.90 14.49
N ASP A 43 -8.13 -17.16 14.34
CA ASP A 43 -7.18 -17.30 13.22
C ASP A 43 -6.02 -18.25 13.60
N ARG A 44 -5.38 -18.90 12.61
CA ARG A 44 -4.27 -19.84 12.84
C ARG A 44 -3.09 -19.17 13.53
N GLU A 45 -2.74 -17.95 13.13
CA GLU A 45 -1.62 -17.20 13.72
C GLU A 45 -1.96 -16.77 15.15
N MET A 46 -3.19 -16.29 15.39
CA MET A 46 -3.64 -15.92 16.74
C MET A 46 -3.72 -17.12 17.69
N SER A 47 -4.19 -18.26 17.21
CA SER A 47 -4.29 -19.51 17.99
C SER A 47 -2.94 -20.03 18.46
N SER A 48 -1.87 -19.75 17.70
CA SER A 48 -0.49 -20.14 18.05
C SER A 48 0.07 -19.38 19.26
N LEU A 49 -0.47 -18.19 19.55
CA LEU A 49 0.00 -17.33 20.63
C LEU A 49 -0.35 -17.85 22.03
N LYS A 50 -1.32 -18.77 22.13
CA LYS A 50 -1.80 -19.42 23.38
C LYS A 50 -1.75 -18.48 24.60
N PRO A 51 -2.46 -17.32 24.56
CA PRO A 51 -2.35 -16.30 25.62
C PRO A 51 -2.90 -16.76 26.97
N CYS A 52 -3.65 -17.87 26.98
CA CYS A 52 -4.47 -18.36 28.08
C CYS A 52 -4.60 -19.89 28.03
N ASN A 53 -5.05 -20.52 29.12
CA ASN A 53 -5.41 -21.94 29.14
C ASN A 53 -6.47 -22.26 28.06
N GLN A 54 -6.34 -23.41 27.38
CA GLN A 54 -7.11 -23.86 26.23
C GLN A 54 -8.56 -24.26 26.54
N ASP A 55 -8.89 -24.52 27.81
CA ASP A 55 -10.20 -25.07 28.20
C ASP A 55 -11.38 -24.10 28.06
N LEU A 56 -11.14 -22.86 27.62
CA LEU A 56 -12.17 -21.83 27.56
C LEU A 56 -12.01 -20.95 26.32
N LYS A 57 -13.13 -20.37 25.89
CA LYS A 57 -13.24 -19.62 24.64
C LYS A 57 -12.42 -18.33 24.63
N LEU A 58 -11.73 -18.10 23.51
CA LEU A 58 -10.95 -16.89 23.24
C LEU A 58 -11.76 -15.87 22.43
N TYR A 59 -11.45 -14.60 22.63
CA TYR A 59 -12.09 -13.46 21.99
C TYR A 59 -11.04 -12.46 21.52
N LEU A 60 -11.39 -11.70 20.48
CA LEU A 60 -10.62 -10.57 20.00
C LEU A 60 -11.35 -9.28 20.42
N GLU A 61 -10.64 -8.41 21.12
CA GLU A 61 -11.10 -7.08 21.48
C GLU A 61 -10.35 -6.04 20.66
N ALA A 62 -11.07 -5.27 19.84
CA ALA A 62 -10.49 -4.28 18.95
C ALA A 62 -10.97 -2.86 19.26
N GLY A 63 -10.04 -1.91 19.29
CA GLY A 63 -10.32 -0.48 19.45
C GLY A 63 -10.11 0.28 18.14
N TYR A 64 -11.06 1.13 17.77
CA TYR A 64 -11.02 1.94 16.55
C TYR A 64 -11.09 3.43 16.87
N ARG A 65 -10.48 4.23 16.00
CA ARG A 65 -10.65 5.69 15.99
C ARG A 65 -11.38 6.08 14.72
N CYS A 66 -12.50 6.78 14.86
CA CYS A 66 -13.22 7.35 13.72
C CYS A 66 -12.37 8.46 13.08
N MET A 67 -12.23 8.40 11.76
CA MET A 67 -11.56 9.43 10.97
C MET A 67 -12.64 10.28 10.28
N LYS A 68 -12.57 11.60 10.43
CA LYS A 68 -13.50 12.50 9.73
C LYS A 68 -13.15 12.51 8.25
N VAL A 69 -14.06 12.04 7.39
CA VAL A 69 -13.87 12.07 5.94
C VAL A 69 -14.40 13.41 5.41
N HIS A 70 -13.58 14.13 4.66
CA HIS A 70 -14.03 15.30 3.90
C HIS A 70 -14.49 14.86 2.52
N GLN A 71 -15.75 15.17 2.20
CA GLN A 71 -16.28 14.93 0.86
C GLN A 71 -15.51 15.79 -0.14
N ALA A 72 -14.97 15.16 -1.18
CA ALA A 72 -14.19 15.85 -2.20
C ALA A 72 -15.13 16.69 -3.08
N THR A 73 -15.27 17.97 -2.76
CA THR A 73 -15.99 18.92 -3.61
C THR A 73 -15.02 19.56 -4.61
N LYS A 74 -15.16 19.21 -5.90
CA LYS A 74 -14.66 19.89 -7.13
C LYS A 74 -13.24 19.58 -7.62
N LYS A 75 -13.19 19.49 -8.98
CA LYS A 75 -12.10 19.45 -10.00
C LYS A 75 -10.75 18.87 -9.56
N CYS A 76 -10.08 18.11 -10.44
CA CYS A 76 -8.68 17.65 -10.27
C CYS A 76 -7.74 18.86 -10.08
N ASP A 77 -7.80 19.52 -8.93
CA ASP A 77 -6.82 20.49 -8.51
C ASP A 77 -5.61 19.66 -8.09
N SER A 78 -4.61 19.68 -8.97
CA SER A 78 -3.33 19.01 -8.79
C SER A 78 -2.77 19.20 -7.36
N GLN A 79 -3.04 20.34 -6.71
CA GLN A 79 -2.61 20.59 -5.33
C GLN A 79 -3.33 19.74 -4.29
N THR A 80 -4.64 19.50 -4.44
CA THR A 80 -5.41 18.69 -3.48
C THR A 80 -5.06 17.21 -3.60
N SER A 81 -4.86 16.72 -4.83
CA SER A 81 -4.41 15.35 -5.08
C SER A 81 -2.98 15.13 -4.58
N LEU A 82 -2.07 16.09 -4.76
CA LEU A 82 -0.71 16.04 -4.21
C LEU A 82 -0.71 16.05 -2.67
N ASN A 83 -1.59 16.82 -2.02
CA ASN A 83 -1.71 16.83 -0.56
C ASN A 83 -2.28 15.52 0.00
N LYS A 84 -3.23 14.90 -0.69
CA LYS A 84 -3.68 13.54 -0.33
C LYS A 84 -2.57 12.52 -0.55
N LEU A 85 -1.83 12.62 -1.64
CA LEU A 85 -0.71 11.71 -1.93
C LEU A 85 0.41 11.86 -0.89
N SER A 86 0.76 13.09 -0.51
CA SER A 86 1.78 13.36 0.51
C SER A 86 1.33 12.84 1.87
N HIS A 87 0.07 13.01 2.24
CA HIS A 87 -0.48 12.42 3.46
C HIS A 87 -0.43 10.88 3.43
N TYR A 88 -0.81 10.25 2.32
CA TYR A 88 -0.71 8.79 2.16
C TYR A 88 0.74 8.30 2.21
N GLN A 89 1.66 9.01 1.56
CA GLN A 89 3.10 8.70 1.60
C GLN A 89 3.67 8.85 3.02
N GLN A 90 3.29 9.91 3.74
CA GLN A 90 3.71 10.14 5.11
C GLN A 90 3.17 9.05 6.04
N GLN A 91 1.93 8.62 5.84
CA GLN A 91 1.35 7.51 6.61
C GLN A 91 2.07 6.18 6.34
N GLN A 92 2.47 5.90 5.10
CA GLN A 92 3.27 4.72 4.76
C GLN A 92 4.68 4.78 5.35
N GLN A 93 5.33 5.95 5.32
CA GLN A 93 6.66 6.12 5.94
C GLN A 93 6.60 5.94 7.46
N GLN A 94 5.56 6.46 8.13
CA GLN A 94 5.37 6.24 9.56
C GLN A 94 5.20 4.75 9.90
N GLN A 95 4.45 4.01 9.08
CA GLN A 95 4.32 2.55 9.25
C GLN A 95 5.65 1.81 9.08
N GLN A 96 6.47 2.22 8.11
CA GLN A 96 7.80 1.61 7.92
C GLN A 96 8.77 1.94 9.07
N GLN A 97 8.75 3.18 9.56
CA GLN A 97 9.57 3.59 10.71
C GLN A 97 9.17 2.83 11.97
N GLN A 98 7.87 2.67 12.23
CA GLN A 98 7.39 1.86 13.34
C GLN A 98 7.83 0.40 13.20
N HIS A 99 7.80 -0.15 11.99
CA HIS A 99 8.26 -1.52 11.75
C HIS A 99 9.78 -1.67 11.96
N HIS A 100 10.58 -0.66 11.61
CA HIS A 100 12.02 -0.64 11.86
C HIS A 100 12.34 -0.48 13.36
N TYR A 101 11.64 0.42 14.03
CA TYR A 101 11.78 0.66 15.48
C TYR A 101 11.45 -0.60 16.29
N ASN A 102 10.33 -1.27 15.98
CA ASN A 102 9.96 -2.53 16.62
C ASN A 102 10.95 -3.67 16.32
N LYS A 103 11.70 -3.58 15.21
CA LYS A 103 12.76 -4.54 14.89
C LYS A 103 14.03 -4.28 15.70
N GLN A 104 14.36 -3.02 15.99
CA GLN A 104 15.50 -2.64 16.85
C GLN A 104 15.26 -2.99 18.32
N LEU A 105 14.03 -2.79 18.82
CA LEU A 105 13.65 -3.18 20.18
C LEU A 105 13.79 -4.69 20.47
N ASN A 106 13.83 -5.54 19.44
CA ASN A 106 14.10 -6.98 19.59
C ASN A 106 15.59 -7.35 19.52
N ASN A 107 16.48 -6.42 19.18
CA ASN A 107 17.92 -6.65 19.10
C ASN A 107 18.71 -6.00 20.26
N ASP A 108 18.16 -5.00 20.95
CA ASP A 108 18.88 -4.23 21.97
C ASP A 108 18.70 -4.76 23.40
N ASN A 109 18.62 -6.09 23.56
CA ASN A 109 18.69 -6.73 24.88
C ASN A 109 20.13 -6.96 25.37
N ASP A 110 21.14 -6.46 24.66
CA ASP A 110 22.51 -6.34 25.17
C ASP A 110 23.13 -4.97 24.81
N ASN A 111 23.43 -4.20 25.85
CA ASN A 111 24.31 -3.01 25.92
C ASN A 111 23.67 -1.60 25.99
N ASN A 112 23.47 -1.17 27.24
CA ASN A 112 24.19 -0.07 27.90
C ASN A 112 24.41 1.27 27.12
N TYR A 113 23.51 2.22 27.40
CA TYR A 113 23.74 3.63 27.80
C TYR A 113 25.02 4.34 27.33
N ILE A 114 24.92 5.34 26.44
CA ILE A 114 25.52 6.70 26.60
C ILE A 114 24.68 7.75 25.83
N ASN A 115 24.52 8.89 26.49
CA ASN A 115 23.79 10.11 26.19
C ASN A 115 24.49 10.99 25.12
N SER A 116 23.75 11.69 24.24
CA SER A 116 24.16 13.01 23.71
C SER A 116 23.04 13.75 22.97
N ASN A 117 22.85 14.99 23.40
CA ASN A 117 22.08 16.07 22.76
C ASN A 117 22.77 16.53 21.47
N ASN A 118 22.01 16.97 20.45
CA ASN A 118 22.32 18.17 19.66
C ASN A 118 21.16 18.63 18.76
N ASN A 119 21.16 19.95 18.56
CA ASN A 119 20.13 20.84 18.01
C ASN A 119 19.99 20.83 16.48
N ASP A 120 18.87 21.44 16.05
CA ASP A 120 18.64 22.27 14.84
C ASP A 120 19.08 21.77 13.46
N ASP A 121 18.16 21.75 12.49
CA ASP A 121 18.02 22.92 11.61
C ASP A 121 16.85 22.81 10.62
N SER A 122 16.12 23.92 10.53
CA SER A 122 14.98 24.16 9.66
C SER A 122 15.41 24.48 8.22
N ASN A 123 15.16 23.57 7.28
CA ASN A 123 15.33 23.83 5.84
C ASN A 123 14.01 24.17 5.14
N LYS A 124 13.83 25.48 4.87
CA LYS A 124 12.71 26.08 4.15
C LYS A 124 12.99 26.10 2.65
N MET A 125 12.52 25.08 1.92
CA MET A 125 12.59 25.06 0.45
C MET A 125 11.58 26.01 -0.18
N LYS A 126 12.06 26.88 -1.08
CA LYS A 126 11.28 27.81 -1.90
C LYS A 126 10.70 27.05 -3.10
N ASN A 127 9.37 26.99 -3.19
CA ASN A 127 8.67 26.37 -4.31
C ASN A 127 8.63 27.34 -5.50
N ASN A 128 9.39 27.02 -6.56
CA ASN A 128 9.28 27.67 -7.85
C ASN A 128 7.97 27.25 -8.54
N LYS A 129 7.11 28.24 -8.81
CA LYS A 129 5.82 28.05 -9.46
C LYS A 129 6.01 27.92 -10.96
N ILE A 130 6.15 26.69 -11.43
CA ILE A 130 6.13 26.34 -12.86
C ILE A 130 4.68 26.50 -13.35
N SER A 131 4.46 27.32 -14.38
CA SER A 131 3.15 27.48 -15.02
C SER A 131 2.83 26.22 -15.83
N LEU A 132 2.00 25.35 -15.25
CA LEU A 132 1.55 24.11 -15.90
C LEU A 132 0.35 24.38 -16.81
N LEU A 133 0.33 23.66 -17.94
CA LEU A 133 -0.87 23.54 -18.76
C LEU A 133 -2.01 22.97 -17.88
N PRO A 134 -3.24 23.49 -17.98
CA PRO A 134 -4.31 23.30 -17.00
C PRO A 134 -4.79 21.84 -16.78
N ASN A 135 -4.29 20.88 -17.56
CA ASN A 135 -4.73 19.48 -17.53
C ASN A 135 -3.59 18.48 -17.26
N GLU A 136 -2.39 18.97 -16.89
CA GLU A 136 -1.22 18.12 -16.70
C GLU A 136 -0.82 18.06 -15.23
N ILE A 137 -0.98 16.89 -14.59
CA ILE A 137 -0.53 16.69 -13.21
C ILE A 137 0.91 16.18 -13.24
N GLN A 138 1.83 17.01 -12.76
CA GLN A 138 3.24 16.66 -12.66
C GLN A 138 3.57 16.13 -11.27
N VAL A 139 4.19 14.97 -11.25
CA VAL A 139 4.80 14.43 -10.05
C VAL A 139 6.31 14.57 -10.18
N THR A 140 6.89 15.47 -9.39
CA THR A 140 8.31 15.85 -9.44
C THR A 140 9.18 15.12 -8.43
N ASN A 141 8.58 14.34 -7.53
CA ASN A 141 9.33 13.57 -6.54
C ASN A 141 10.14 12.47 -7.23
N THR A 142 11.33 12.14 -6.71
CA THR A 142 12.18 11.06 -7.25
C THR A 142 11.57 9.68 -7.07
N ALA A 143 10.59 9.50 -6.19
CA ALA A 143 9.82 8.27 -6.09
C ALA A 143 8.39 8.53 -5.56
N GLY A 144 7.48 7.61 -5.84
CA GLY A 144 6.14 7.67 -5.28
C GLY A 144 5.20 6.55 -5.70
N TYR A 145 3.94 6.69 -5.31
CA TYR A 145 2.90 5.68 -5.45
C TYR A 145 1.69 6.27 -6.17
N LEU A 146 1.13 5.53 -7.12
CA LEU A 146 -0.05 5.90 -7.90
C LEU A 146 -1.08 4.76 -7.80
N PRO A 147 -1.94 4.77 -6.77
CA PRO A 147 -2.98 3.77 -6.58
C PRO A 147 -4.12 3.92 -7.60
N SER A 148 -4.65 2.82 -8.12
CA SER A 148 -5.76 2.81 -9.09
C SER A 148 -7.03 3.46 -8.56
N ILE A 149 -7.28 3.34 -7.26
CA ILE A 149 -8.46 3.93 -6.60
C ILE A 149 -8.48 5.45 -6.69
N LEU A 150 -7.32 6.12 -6.64
CA LEU A 150 -7.28 7.57 -6.81
C LEU A 150 -7.72 7.96 -8.22
N THR A 151 -7.31 7.20 -9.23
CA THR A 151 -7.80 7.42 -10.59
C THR A 151 -9.31 7.21 -10.69
N ALA A 152 -9.84 6.18 -10.02
CA ALA A 152 -11.28 5.88 -10.06
C ALA A 152 -12.12 6.95 -9.36
N GLU A 153 -11.67 7.45 -8.21
CA GLU A 153 -12.40 8.45 -7.43
C GLU A 153 -12.27 9.86 -8.00
N SER A 154 -11.08 10.23 -8.49
CA SER A 154 -10.79 11.61 -8.90
C SER A 154 -10.84 11.84 -10.40
N GLY A 155 -10.72 10.79 -11.22
CA GLY A 155 -10.47 10.90 -12.66
C GLY A 155 -9.03 11.30 -13.01
N CYS A 156 -8.20 11.67 -12.04
CA CYS A 156 -6.79 12.00 -12.25
C CYS A 156 -5.98 10.72 -12.52
N GLY A 157 -5.22 10.68 -13.61
CA GLY A 157 -4.55 9.48 -14.13
C GLY A 157 -5.30 8.78 -15.26
N SER A 158 -6.50 9.23 -15.61
CA SER A 158 -7.33 8.64 -16.67
C SER A 158 -6.81 9.00 -18.07
N HIS A 159 -7.59 8.66 -19.09
CA HIS A 159 -7.30 9.05 -20.48
C HIS A 159 -7.28 10.58 -20.67
N GLU A 160 -8.23 11.28 -20.04
CA GLU A 160 -8.40 12.73 -20.15
C GLU A 160 -7.35 13.49 -19.35
N HIS A 161 -6.99 12.97 -18.17
CA HIS A 161 -6.10 13.64 -17.21
C HIS A 161 -4.93 12.73 -16.82
N PRO A 162 -4.02 12.36 -17.74
CA PRO A 162 -2.94 11.42 -17.47
C PRO A 162 -1.92 11.95 -16.46
N TRP A 163 -1.26 11.04 -15.75
CA TRP A 163 -0.13 11.37 -14.88
C TRP A 163 1.11 11.69 -15.71
N ILE A 164 1.81 12.79 -15.42
CA ILE A 164 3.14 13.06 -15.94
C ILE A 164 4.16 12.92 -14.83
N ILE A 165 5.08 11.99 -15.01
CA ILE A 165 6.13 11.68 -14.04
C ILE A 165 7.43 12.23 -14.61
N ARG A 166 8.09 13.11 -13.86
CA ARG A 166 9.37 13.73 -14.26
C ARG A 166 10.45 13.38 -13.24
N ALA A 167 11.46 12.64 -13.67
CA ALA A 167 12.71 12.47 -12.93
C ALA A 167 13.67 13.64 -13.23
N LEU A 168 14.80 13.70 -12.52
CA LEU A 168 15.84 14.69 -12.81
C LEU A 168 16.49 14.39 -14.17
N PRO A 169 17.01 15.41 -14.89
CA PRO A 169 17.82 15.18 -16.08
C PRO A 169 18.97 14.20 -15.81
N GLY A 170 19.19 13.26 -16.74
CA GLY A 170 20.16 12.16 -16.56
C GLY A 170 19.61 10.94 -15.79
N GLN A 171 18.38 11.01 -15.27
CA GLN A 171 17.69 9.85 -14.68
C GLN A 171 16.67 9.23 -15.63
N LYS A 172 16.39 7.94 -15.43
CA LYS A 172 15.28 7.19 -16.03
C LYS A 172 14.22 6.90 -14.98
N VAL A 173 12.96 6.94 -15.39
CA VAL A 173 11.79 6.54 -14.60
C VAL A 173 11.59 5.04 -14.72
N ARG A 174 11.65 4.35 -13.58
CA ARG A 174 11.35 2.93 -13.45
C ARG A 174 9.98 2.75 -12.80
N LEU A 175 9.13 1.94 -13.43
CA LEU A 175 7.80 1.58 -12.93
C LEU A 175 7.77 0.13 -12.42
N LYS A 176 7.10 -0.06 -11.29
CA LYS A 176 6.67 -1.35 -10.75
C LYS A 176 5.16 -1.34 -10.56
N LEU A 177 4.53 -2.49 -10.72
CA LEU A 177 3.12 -2.71 -10.48
C LEU A 177 2.95 -3.67 -9.31
N ILE A 178 2.17 -3.25 -8.31
CA ILE A 178 1.66 -4.12 -7.26
C ILE A 178 0.19 -4.38 -7.52
N ASP A 179 -0.17 -5.63 -7.80
CA ASP A 179 -1.55 -6.04 -8.08
C ASP A 179 -2.18 -6.75 -6.88
N PHE A 180 -3.33 -6.26 -6.41
CA PHE A 180 -4.07 -6.80 -5.26
C PHE A 180 -5.28 -7.65 -5.66
N SER A 181 -5.67 -7.75 -6.94
CA SER A 181 -6.86 -8.55 -7.30
C SER A 181 -6.59 -10.03 -7.48
N MET A 182 -5.37 -10.50 -7.20
CA MET A 182 -5.11 -11.94 -7.17
C MET A 182 -5.85 -12.53 -5.98
N LYS A 183 -7.05 -13.06 -6.25
CA LYS A 183 -7.69 -14.03 -5.35
C LYS A 183 -6.68 -15.14 -5.21
N GLY A 184 -6.18 -15.37 -4.00
CA GLY A 184 -5.39 -16.57 -3.74
C GLY A 184 -6.25 -17.73 -4.21
N THR A 185 -5.80 -18.47 -5.22
CA THR A 185 -6.37 -19.78 -5.53
C THR A 185 -5.98 -20.69 -4.37
N GLU A 186 -6.60 -20.46 -3.22
CA GLU A 186 -6.59 -21.34 -2.06
C GLU A 186 -7.56 -22.49 -2.36
N ASN A 187 -7.35 -23.17 -3.48
CA ASN A 187 -7.98 -24.45 -3.73
C ASN A 187 -7.09 -25.50 -3.06
N GLY A 188 -7.23 -25.60 -1.75
CA GLY A 188 -6.93 -26.82 -0.99
C GLY A 188 -7.96 -27.93 -1.29
N GLY A 189 -8.39 -28.06 -2.54
CA GLY A 189 -9.17 -29.18 -3.02
C GLY A 189 -8.23 -30.30 -3.43
N GLU A 190 -7.73 -31.04 -2.45
CA GLU A 190 -7.17 -32.37 -2.68
C GLU A 190 -8.27 -33.23 -3.31
N GLY A 191 -8.10 -33.62 -4.58
CA GLY A 191 -8.93 -34.66 -5.16
C GLY A 191 -9.11 -34.57 -6.66
N GLY A 192 -8.39 -35.44 -7.36
CA GLY A 192 -8.79 -35.89 -8.69
C GLY A 192 -7.83 -35.46 -9.78
N GLY A 193 -6.77 -36.25 -9.98
CA GLY A 193 -5.86 -36.11 -11.11
C GLY A 193 -6.57 -36.29 -12.45
N GLY A 194 -6.04 -35.62 -13.47
CA GLY A 194 -6.50 -35.81 -14.84
C GLY A 194 -6.12 -34.65 -15.74
N SER A 195 -4.88 -34.69 -16.23
CA SER A 195 -4.41 -34.25 -17.55
C SER A 195 -4.76 -32.84 -18.09
N ASP A 196 -3.72 -32.20 -18.63
CA ASP A 196 -3.74 -31.00 -19.49
C ASP A 196 -3.98 -29.66 -18.79
N GLN A 197 -2.98 -29.29 -17.98
CA GLN A 197 -2.67 -27.94 -17.54
C GLN A 197 -2.15 -27.09 -18.73
N LYS A 198 -2.98 -26.91 -19.75
CA LYS A 198 -2.64 -26.20 -20.99
C LYS A 198 -2.97 -24.71 -20.87
N MET A 199 -1.97 -23.94 -20.44
CA MET A 199 -1.60 -22.64 -21.02
C MET A 199 -2.73 -21.62 -21.27
N TYR A 200 -3.36 -21.11 -20.21
CA TYR A 200 -4.20 -19.90 -20.27
C TYR A 200 -3.33 -18.63 -20.22
N LEU A 201 -2.65 -18.33 -21.32
CA LEU A 201 -1.92 -17.08 -21.55
C LEU A 201 -2.63 -16.14 -22.52
N THR A 202 -3.94 -16.26 -22.70
CA THR A 202 -4.53 -15.73 -23.92
C THR A 202 -4.96 -14.28 -23.90
N ASN A 203 -5.07 -13.59 -22.76
CA ASN A 203 -5.43 -12.16 -22.78
C ASN A 203 -4.67 -11.34 -21.73
N CYS A 204 -3.80 -10.45 -22.19
CA CYS A 204 -3.25 -9.38 -21.37
C CYS A 204 -4.39 -8.45 -20.93
N SER A 205 -4.71 -8.45 -19.65
CA SER A 205 -5.60 -7.45 -19.06
C SER A 205 -4.81 -6.15 -18.92
N VAL A 206 -4.98 -5.22 -19.86
CA VAL A 206 -4.25 -3.94 -19.86
C VAL A 206 -4.76 -3.06 -18.72
N CYS A 207 -3.87 -2.66 -17.80
CA CYS A 207 -4.19 -1.76 -16.69
C CYS A 207 -3.72 -0.32 -16.90
N ALA A 208 -2.73 -0.11 -17.77
CA ALA A 208 -2.25 1.22 -18.09
C ALA A 208 -1.59 1.27 -19.46
N ILE A 209 -1.41 2.48 -19.98
CA ILE A 209 -0.59 2.77 -21.15
C ILE A 209 0.45 3.82 -20.74
N VAL A 210 1.71 3.52 -20.95
CA VAL A 210 2.82 4.46 -20.73
C VAL A 210 3.33 4.99 -22.06
N ARG A 211 3.59 6.30 -22.14
CA ARG A 211 4.24 6.95 -23.27
C ARG A 211 5.48 7.66 -22.76
N ASP A 212 6.63 7.31 -23.31
CA ASP A 212 7.88 8.03 -23.08
C ASP A 212 7.93 9.30 -23.92
N ALA A 213 8.53 10.38 -23.41
CA ALA A 213 8.74 11.59 -24.20
C ALA A 213 9.57 11.38 -25.48
N LEU A 214 10.43 10.36 -25.52
CA LEU A 214 11.24 10.01 -26.69
C LEU A 214 10.57 8.99 -27.63
N MET A 215 9.42 8.43 -27.26
CA MET A 215 8.70 7.43 -28.07
C MET A 215 7.41 8.02 -28.66
N GLN A 216 7.15 7.74 -29.93
CA GLN A 216 5.89 8.16 -30.58
C GLN A 216 4.70 7.30 -30.15
N THR A 217 4.94 6.02 -29.87
CA THR A 217 3.91 5.04 -29.50
C THR A 217 3.91 4.78 -27.99
N GLY A 218 2.74 4.36 -27.47
CA GLY A 218 2.60 3.96 -26.08
C GLY A 218 2.81 2.46 -25.90
N THR A 219 3.35 2.08 -24.75
CA THR A 219 3.47 0.68 -24.32
C THR A 219 2.29 0.34 -23.39
N SER A 220 1.57 -0.73 -23.71
CA SER A 220 0.51 -1.26 -22.85
C SER A 220 1.12 -2.04 -21.68
N LEU A 221 0.72 -1.70 -20.46
CA LEU A 221 1.11 -2.39 -19.24
C LEU A 221 0.02 -3.39 -18.86
N CYS A 222 0.38 -4.66 -18.85
CA CYS A 222 -0.50 -5.76 -18.51
C CYS A 222 -0.49 -6.03 -17.01
N ARG A 223 -1.65 -6.38 -16.47
CA ARG A 223 -1.73 -7.08 -15.19
C ARG A 223 -1.11 -8.45 -15.37
N ASN A 224 -0.08 -8.74 -14.61
CA ASN A 224 0.59 -10.03 -14.64
C ASN A 224 0.15 -10.88 -13.44
N TYR A 225 0.42 -12.18 -13.47
CA TYR A 225 0.17 -13.11 -12.37
C TYR A 225 1.14 -12.93 -11.18
N SER A 226 2.04 -11.96 -11.24
CA SER A 226 2.93 -11.63 -10.12
C SER A 226 2.37 -10.44 -9.36
N ARG A 227 2.14 -10.61 -8.05
CA ARG A 227 1.68 -9.55 -7.13
C ARG A 227 2.58 -8.32 -7.15
N ASN A 228 3.86 -8.47 -7.46
CA ASN A 228 4.82 -7.38 -7.60
C ASN A 228 5.66 -7.65 -8.85
N SER A 229 5.62 -6.74 -9.82
CA SER A 229 6.38 -6.90 -11.06
C SER A 229 6.98 -5.57 -11.51
N HIS A 230 8.18 -5.64 -12.08
CA HIS A 230 8.72 -4.54 -12.88
C HIS A 230 7.99 -4.54 -14.22
N VAL A 231 7.46 -3.39 -14.63
CA VAL A 231 6.60 -3.28 -15.81
C VAL A 231 7.13 -2.36 -16.89
N TYR A 232 7.99 -1.40 -16.53
CA TYR A 232 8.52 -0.44 -17.51
C TYR A 232 9.75 0.31 -17.00
N THR A 233 10.72 0.57 -17.87
CA THR A 233 11.81 1.53 -17.66
C THR A 233 11.83 2.50 -18.82
N SER A 234 11.84 3.80 -18.53
CA SER A 234 11.81 4.85 -19.53
C SER A 234 13.17 5.04 -20.23
N LEU A 235 13.13 5.59 -21.44
CA LEU A 235 14.29 6.05 -22.18
C LEU A 235 14.64 7.50 -21.83
N SER A 236 13.65 8.29 -21.40
CA SER A 236 13.84 9.69 -20.98
C SER A 236 13.54 9.89 -19.50
N HIS A 237 13.76 11.11 -19.02
CA HIS A 237 13.40 11.52 -17.66
C HIS A 237 11.90 11.88 -17.53
N VAL A 238 11.08 11.75 -18.59
CA VAL A 238 9.67 12.13 -18.58
C VAL A 238 8.80 11.04 -19.19
N ILE A 239 7.81 10.58 -18.44
CA ILE A 239 6.79 9.66 -18.95
C ILE A 239 5.37 10.16 -18.68
N LYS A 240 4.46 9.74 -19.55
CA LYS A 240 3.03 9.97 -19.47
C LYS A 240 2.32 8.65 -19.21
N LEU A 241 1.69 8.50 -18.05
CA LEU A 241 1.02 7.29 -17.61
C LEU A 241 -0.49 7.48 -17.61
N ARG A 242 -1.20 6.63 -18.35
CA ARG A 242 -2.66 6.55 -18.41
C ARG A 242 -3.12 5.26 -17.77
N ILE A 243 -3.88 5.35 -16.69
CA ILE A 243 -4.48 4.20 -16.02
C ILE A 243 -5.84 3.92 -16.65
N ILE A 244 -6.07 2.67 -17.03
CA ILE A 244 -7.31 2.19 -17.61
C ILE A 244 -8.12 1.57 -16.47
N ILE A 245 -9.28 2.17 -16.19
CA ILE A 245 -10.25 1.63 -15.25
C ILE A 245 -11.32 0.92 -16.06
N GLY A 246 -11.69 -0.30 -15.64
CA GLY A 246 -12.78 -1.07 -16.25
C GLY A 246 -14.11 -0.30 -16.20
N ARG A 247 -15.09 -0.70 -17.03
CA ARG A 247 -16.42 -0.08 -17.05
C ARG A 247 -17.22 -0.43 -15.77
N GLU A 248 -18.30 0.30 -15.51
CA GLU A 248 -19.13 0.31 -14.29
C GLU A 248 -19.53 -1.05 -13.67
N ASN A 249 -19.49 -2.15 -14.42
CA ASN A 249 -19.86 -3.48 -13.92
C ASN A 249 -18.66 -4.37 -13.56
N ASP A 250 -17.43 -3.95 -13.88
CA ASP A 250 -16.23 -4.66 -13.49
C ASP A 250 -15.77 -4.22 -12.10
N VAL A 251 -15.46 -5.20 -11.25
CA VAL A 251 -14.81 -4.95 -9.96
C VAL A 251 -13.58 -4.10 -10.22
N THR A 252 -13.57 -2.88 -9.65
CA THR A 252 -12.51 -1.90 -9.90
C THR A 252 -11.18 -2.54 -9.54
N PRO A 253 -10.25 -2.71 -10.50
CA PRO A 253 -9.03 -3.43 -10.25
C PRO A 253 -8.21 -2.66 -9.21
N GLN A 254 -7.84 -3.36 -8.13
CA GLN A 254 -7.04 -2.79 -7.05
C GLN A 254 -5.56 -3.04 -7.35
N PHE A 255 -4.84 -2.01 -7.74
CA PHE A 255 -3.40 -2.06 -7.95
C PHE A 255 -2.75 -0.72 -7.63
N VAL A 256 -1.43 -0.73 -7.46
CA VAL A 256 -0.62 0.45 -7.19
C VAL A 256 0.58 0.43 -8.12
N PHE A 257 0.79 1.52 -8.86
CA PHE A 257 2.08 1.75 -9.51
C PHE A 257 3.05 2.39 -8.52
N ILE A 258 4.29 1.92 -8.52
CA ILE A 258 5.40 2.56 -7.83
C ILE A 258 6.34 3.08 -8.90
N TYR A 259 6.71 4.34 -8.82
CA TYR A 259 7.70 4.93 -9.71
C TYR A 259 8.94 5.35 -8.92
N GLU A 260 10.11 5.22 -9.53
CA GLU A 260 11.39 5.70 -9.00
C GLU A 260 12.24 6.26 -10.14
N GLY A 261 12.88 7.42 -9.94
CA GLY A 261 13.89 8.00 -10.81
C GLY A 261 15.26 7.45 -10.43
N ARG A 262 15.95 6.79 -11.37
CA ARG A 262 17.28 6.24 -11.16
C ARG A 262 18.28 6.86 -12.11
N GLN A 263 19.47 7.18 -11.62
CA GLN A 263 20.61 7.41 -12.50
C GLN A 263 20.95 6.10 -13.19
N GLU A 264 21.19 6.17 -14.49
CA GLU A 264 21.79 5.06 -15.21
C GLU A 264 23.27 5.03 -14.83
N GLU A 265 23.74 3.89 -14.33
CA GLU A 265 25.17 3.70 -14.07
C GLU A 265 25.89 3.78 -15.43
N CYS A 266 26.65 4.86 -15.64
CA CYS A 266 27.52 4.97 -16.80
C CYS A 266 28.62 3.91 -16.65
N PHE A 267 28.54 2.86 -17.44
CA PHE A 267 29.60 1.87 -17.60
C PHE A 267 30.70 2.36 -18.53
#